data_AF-A0A950E9G5-F1
#
_entry.id   AF-A0A950E9G5-F1
#
_cell.length_a   1.000
_cell.length_b   1.000
_cell.length_c   1.000
_cell.angle_alpha   90.00
_cell.angle_beta   90.00
_cell.angle_gamma   90.00
#
_symmetry.space_group_name_H-M   'P 1'
#
loop_
_entity.id
_entity.type
_entity.pdbx_description
1 polymer ?
#
loop_
_entity_poly.entity_id
_entity_poly.type
_entity_poly.pdbx_seq_one_letter_code
_entity_poly.pdbx_strand_id
1 'polypeptide(L)'
;MKIKLTTILLLSLAAKGFCGDFTPQEQALIAQGLIVEVRQLNRHSGHEIEIIHGPKGSGPVEALIFGMEDAAAARKAGLEMSQNGYGPDEAVKHLLEEARARYGKHNVFVKWYMDEAAHSYNATK
;
A
#
# COMPACT_ATOMS: atom_id res chain seq x y z
N MET A 1 -23.96 11.35 25.29
CA MET A 1 -23.10 11.71 24.15
C MET A 1 -22.30 10.46 23.77
N LYS A 2 -22.67 9.76 22.69
CA LYS A 2 -22.05 8.47 22.31
C LYS A 2 -20.84 8.77 21.43
N ILE A 3 -19.64 8.60 21.96
CA ILE A 3 -18.38 8.70 21.21
C ILE A 3 -18.35 7.50 20.25
N LYS A 4 -18.53 7.74 18.95
CA LYS A 4 -18.27 6.73 17.91
C LYS A 4 -16.75 6.58 17.82
N LEU A 5 -16.22 5.61 18.56
CA LEU A 5 -14.88 5.09 18.34
C LEU A 5 -14.87 4.50 16.93
N THR A 6 -14.32 5.24 15.97
CA THR A 6 -14.08 4.73 14.63
C THR A 6 -12.83 3.90 14.73
N THR A 7 -12.99 2.61 15.00
CA THR A 7 -11.91 1.63 15.02
C THR A 7 -11.29 1.60 13.63
N ILE A 8 -10.15 2.28 13.46
CA ILE A 8 -9.28 2.12 12.30
C ILE A 8 -8.68 0.73 12.44
N LEU A 9 -9.26 -0.24 11.74
CA LEU A 9 -8.75 -1.60 11.66
C LEU A 9 -7.48 -1.57 10.79
N LEU A 10 -6.35 -1.25 11.41
CA LEU A 10 -5.02 -1.52 10.85
C LEU A 10 -4.82 -3.03 10.86
N LEU A 11 -5.27 -3.70 9.80
CA LEU A 11 -4.91 -5.08 9.51
C LEU A 11 -3.42 -5.11 9.15
N SER A 12 -2.57 -5.21 10.16
CA SER A 12 -1.18 -5.63 10.02
C SER A 12 -1.17 -7.12 9.68
N LEU A 13 -1.39 -7.46 8.41
CA LEU A 13 -1.26 -8.84 7.95
C LEU A 13 0.13 -9.02 7.34
N ALA A 14 0.96 -9.78 8.05
CA ALA A 14 2.22 -10.27 7.57
C ALA A 14 1.97 -11.12 6.32
N ALA A 15 2.16 -10.53 5.15
CA ALA A 15 2.12 -11.27 3.91
C ALA A 15 3.33 -12.21 3.85
N LYS A 16 3.14 -13.45 4.26
CA LYS A 16 3.93 -14.55 3.72
C LYS A 16 3.49 -14.69 2.26
N GLY A 17 4.42 -14.49 1.34
CA GLY A 17 4.18 -14.74 -0.07
C GLY A 17 3.65 -16.16 -0.24
N PHE A 18 2.39 -16.26 -0.65
CA PHE A 18 1.75 -17.47 -1.12
C PHE A 18 0.62 -16.99 -2.03
N CYS A 19 0.54 -17.53 -3.25
CA CYS A 19 -0.70 -17.57 -4.03
C CYS A 19 -1.70 -18.47 -3.30
N GLY A 20 -2.10 -18.07 -2.09
CA GLY A 20 -2.96 -18.80 -1.17
C GLY A 20 -4.29 -18.09 -1.07
N ASP A 21 -5.35 -18.88 -1.19
CA ASP A 21 -6.77 -18.49 -1.25
C ASP A 21 -7.13 -17.24 -0.45
N PHE A 22 -7.77 -16.28 -1.14
CA PHE A 22 -8.37 -15.09 -0.54
C PHE A 22 -9.21 -15.45 0.68
N THR A 23 -9.11 -14.64 1.74
CA THR A 23 -9.97 -14.77 2.91
C THR A 23 -11.45 -14.61 2.52
N PRO A 24 -12.41 -15.14 3.31
CA PRO A 24 -13.84 -14.98 3.00
C PRO A 24 -14.29 -13.53 2.82
N GLN A 25 -13.65 -12.59 3.53
CA GLN A 25 -13.91 -11.16 3.40
C GLN A 25 -13.39 -10.61 2.06
N GLU A 26 -12.19 -11.00 1.65
CA GLU A 26 -11.63 -10.64 0.33
C GLU A 26 -12.46 -11.28 -0.79
N GLN A 27 -12.88 -12.55 -0.64
CA GLN A 27 -13.78 -13.22 -1.56
C GLN A 27 -15.14 -12.51 -1.68
N ALA A 28 -15.66 -11.95 -0.58
CA ALA A 28 -16.91 -11.19 -0.61
C ALA A 28 -16.78 -9.84 -1.33
N LEU A 29 -15.63 -9.16 -1.19
CA LEU A 29 -15.31 -7.95 -1.97
C LEU A 29 -15.11 -8.30 -3.45
N ILE A 30 -14.44 -9.43 -3.72
CA ILE A 30 -14.25 -9.98 -5.07
C ILE A 30 -15.61 -10.28 -5.72
N ALA A 31 -16.52 -10.96 -5.02
CA ALA A 31 -17.84 -11.30 -5.53
C ALA A 31 -18.70 -10.07 -5.89
N GLN A 32 -18.40 -8.91 -5.30
CA GLN A 32 -19.08 -7.65 -5.56
C GLN A 32 -18.42 -6.84 -6.70
N GLY A 33 -17.36 -7.35 -7.32
CA GLY A 33 -16.60 -6.64 -8.36
C GLY A 33 -15.79 -5.47 -7.81
N LEU A 34 -15.40 -5.54 -6.54
CA LEU A 34 -14.72 -4.46 -5.82
C LEU A 34 -13.21 -4.73 -5.72
N ILE A 35 -12.42 -3.67 -5.82
CA ILE A 35 -10.94 -3.68 -5.74
C ILE A 35 -10.48 -4.32 -4.42
N VAL A 36 -9.42 -5.13 -4.47
CA VAL A 36 -8.74 -5.66 -3.29
C VAL A 36 -7.36 -5.01 -3.15
N GLU A 37 -7.08 -4.51 -1.96
CA GLU A 37 -5.82 -3.85 -1.60
C GLU A 37 -4.92 -4.81 -0.80
N VAL A 38 -3.78 -5.23 -1.34
CA VAL A 38 -2.87 -6.20 -0.71
C VAL A 38 -1.48 -5.61 -0.49
N ARG A 39 -1.07 -5.45 0.78
CA ARG A 39 0.32 -5.10 1.13
C ARG A 39 1.14 -6.36 1.37
N GLN A 40 2.13 -6.63 0.50
CA GLN A 40 2.98 -7.82 0.58
C GLN A 40 4.45 -7.52 0.95
N LEU A 41 4.66 -6.94 2.13
CA LEU A 41 5.98 -6.42 2.53
C LEU A 41 7.07 -7.49 2.81
N ASN A 42 6.74 -8.78 2.88
CA ASN A 42 7.73 -9.86 2.99
C ASN A 42 7.93 -10.63 1.68
N ARG A 43 7.28 -10.22 0.58
CA ARG A 43 7.48 -10.80 -0.75
C ARG A 43 8.47 -9.93 -1.52
N HIS A 44 9.47 -10.56 -2.14
CA HIS A 44 10.38 -9.91 -3.07
C HIS A 44 9.63 -9.57 -4.38
N SER A 45 8.94 -8.45 -4.36
CA SER A 45 8.21 -7.90 -5.51
C SER A 45 8.13 -6.39 -5.41
N GLY A 46 7.96 -5.74 -6.56
CA GLY A 46 7.46 -4.37 -6.65
C GLY A 46 5.93 -4.32 -6.53
N HIS A 47 5.32 -3.39 -7.23
CA HIS A 47 3.89 -3.19 -7.29
C HIS A 47 3.34 -3.95 -8.49
N GLU A 48 2.23 -4.63 -8.27
CA GLU A 48 1.59 -5.47 -9.28
C GLU A 48 0.09 -5.19 -9.25
N ILE A 49 -0.53 -5.25 -10.43
CA ILE A 49 -1.98 -5.24 -10.57
C ILE A 49 -2.36 -6.58 -11.17
N GLU A 50 -3.08 -7.39 -10.40
CA GLU A 50 -3.55 -8.70 -10.83
C GLU A 50 -5.06 -8.66 -11.05
N ILE A 51 -5.54 -9.29 -12.13
CA ILE A 51 -6.96 -9.50 -12.35
C ILE A 51 -7.31 -10.91 -11.88
N ILE A 52 -8.14 -10.99 -10.85
CA ILE A 52 -8.61 -12.24 -10.28
C ILE A 52 -9.98 -12.56 -10.87
N HIS A 53 -10.08 -13.74 -11.46
CA HIS A 53 -11.34 -14.27 -11.96
C HIS A 53 -11.95 -15.20 -10.92
N GLY A 54 -13.16 -14.87 -10.47
CA GLY A 54 -13.93 -15.74 -9.59
C GLY A 54 -14.58 -16.93 -10.33
N PRO A 55 -15.39 -17.73 -9.63
CA PRO A 55 -16.20 -18.79 -10.22
C PRO A 55 -17.05 -18.28 -11.39
N LYS A 56 -17.47 -19.19 -12.27
CA LYS A 56 -18.29 -18.86 -13.45
C LYS A 56 -19.54 -18.06 -13.04
N GLY A 57 -19.64 -16.81 -13.51
CA GLY A 57 -20.73 -15.88 -13.18
C GLY A 57 -20.31 -14.71 -12.27
N SER A 58 -19.12 -14.76 -11.67
CA SER A 58 -18.53 -13.63 -10.93
C SER A 58 -17.78 -12.68 -11.88
N GLY A 59 -17.85 -11.37 -11.62
CA GLY A 59 -17.08 -10.36 -12.34
C GLY A 59 -15.58 -10.41 -12.00
N PRO A 60 -14.69 -9.89 -12.87
CA PRO A 60 -13.26 -9.77 -12.59
C PRO A 60 -12.99 -8.73 -11.51
N VAL A 61 -11.93 -8.93 -10.73
CA VAL A 61 -11.50 -8.02 -9.66
C VAL A 61 -10.04 -7.66 -9.82
N GLU A 62 -9.71 -6.39 -9.60
CA GLU A 62 -8.34 -5.91 -9.55
C GLU A 62 -7.78 -6.04 -8.13
N ALA A 63 -6.68 -6.78 -7.97
CA ALA A 63 -5.85 -6.78 -6.78
C ALA A 63 -4.65 -5.85 -6.98
N LEU A 64 -4.52 -4.85 -6.11
CA LEU A 64 -3.40 -3.93 -6.05
C LEU A 64 -2.39 -4.44 -5.03
N ILE A 65 -1.24 -4.91 -5.50
CA ILE A 65 -0.21 -5.54 -4.67
C ILE A 65 0.95 -4.57 -4.49
N PHE A 66 1.35 -4.31 -3.25
CA PHE A 66 2.52 -3.47 -2.94
C PHE A 66 3.56 -4.27 -2.17
N GLY A 67 4.65 -4.62 -2.85
CA GLY A 67 5.67 -5.52 -2.34
C GLY A 67 6.82 -4.85 -1.58
N MET A 68 7.76 -5.69 -1.14
CA MET A 68 8.90 -5.26 -0.34
C MET A 68 9.81 -4.27 -1.07
N GLU A 69 9.98 -4.38 -2.39
CA GLU A 69 10.91 -3.52 -3.15
C GLU A 69 10.43 -2.07 -3.20
N ASP A 70 9.13 -1.87 -3.41
CA ASP A 70 8.52 -0.54 -3.38
C ASP A 70 8.51 0.05 -1.96
N ALA A 71 8.24 -0.78 -0.94
CA ALA A 71 8.33 -0.34 0.44
C ALA A 71 9.76 0.04 0.84
N ALA A 72 10.77 -0.74 0.42
CA ALA A 72 12.18 -0.43 0.66
C ALA A 72 12.60 0.87 -0.04
N ALA A 73 12.16 1.08 -1.28
CA ALA A 73 12.40 2.31 -2.01
C ALA A 73 11.79 3.53 -1.29
N ALA A 74 10.53 3.41 -0.85
CA ALA A 74 9.84 4.46 -0.10
C ALA A 74 10.56 4.82 1.21
N ARG A 75 10.93 3.80 2.00
CA ARG A 75 11.69 3.98 3.26
C ARG A 75 13.02 4.68 3.02
N LYS A 76 13.74 4.26 1.97
CA LYS A 76 15.01 4.87 1.58
C LYS A 76 14.83 6.34 1.23
N ALA A 77 13.83 6.69 0.42
CA ALA A 77 13.56 8.07 0.06
C ALA A 77 13.21 8.93 1.29
N GLY A 78 12.38 8.42 2.20
CA GLY A 78 12.06 9.09 3.47
C GLY A 78 13.29 9.32 4.35
N LEU A 79 14.16 8.32 4.45
CA LEU A 79 15.43 8.42 5.16
C LEU A 79 16.35 9.48 4.55
N GLU A 80 16.49 9.50 3.23
CA GLU A 80 17.30 10.49 2.50
C GLU A 80 16.79 11.92 2.73
N MET A 81 15.47 12.13 2.70
CA MET A 81 14.89 13.44 3.01
C MET A 81 15.27 13.92 4.42
N SER A 82 15.22 13.02 5.42
CA SER A 82 15.60 13.40 6.78
C SER A 82 17.10 13.64 6.91
N GLN A 83 17.94 12.81 6.30
CA GLN A 83 19.41 12.92 6.38
C GLN A 83 19.93 14.18 5.69
N ASN A 84 19.27 14.60 4.61
CA ASN A 84 19.58 15.84 3.91
C ASN A 84 18.97 17.09 4.56
N GLY A 85 18.30 16.95 5.71
CA GLY A 85 17.79 18.07 6.49
C GLY A 85 16.55 18.75 5.92
N TYR A 86 15.81 18.10 5.02
CA TYR A 86 14.57 18.66 4.47
C TYR A 86 13.55 18.91 5.58
N GLY A 87 12.85 20.05 5.51
CA GLY A 87 11.69 20.30 6.36
C GLY A 87 10.54 19.33 6.05
N PRO A 88 9.61 19.07 7.00
CA PRO A 88 8.49 18.14 6.77
C PRO A 88 7.66 18.48 5.53
N ASP A 89 7.35 19.75 5.32
CA ASP A 89 6.53 20.20 4.18
C ASP A 89 7.24 20.03 2.84
N GLU A 90 8.56 20.21 2.80
CA GLU A 90 9.37 20.00 1.60
C GLU A 90 9.52 18.51 1.30
N ALA A 91 9.78 17.70 2.32
CA ALA A 91 9.85 16.25 2.19
C ALA A 91 8.54 15.67 1.66
N VAL A 92 7.38 16.12 2.17
CA VAL A 92 6.06 15.68 1.68
C VAL A 92 5.87 16.01 0.20
N LYS A 93 6.25 17.21 -0.24
CA LYS A 93 6.13 17.60 -1.66
C LYS A 93 7.00 16.71 -2.55
N HIS A 94 8.27 16.54 -2.21
CA HIS A 94 9.20 15.71 -2.98
C HIS A 94 8.75 14.25 -3.06
N LEU A 95 8.41 13.65 -1.91
CA LEU A 95 7.97 12.26 -1.85
C LEU A 95 6.66 12.04 -2.60
N LEU A 96 5.74 13.00 -2.57
CA LEU A 96 4.47 12.90 -3.28
C LEU A 96 4.66 13.01 -4.80
N GLU A 97 5.57 13.88 -5.25
CA GLU A 97 5.94 13.98 -6.67
C GLU A 97 6.59 12.69 -7.16
N GLU A 98 7.52 12.12 -6.41
CA GLU A 98 8.15 10.84 -6.73
C GLU A 98 7.14 9.71 -6.80
N ALA A 99 6.26 9.60 -5.80
CA ALA A 99 5.21 8.58 -5.76
C ALA A 99 4.24 8.70 -6.96
N ARG A 100 3.84 9.92 -7.33
CA ARG A 100 2.97 10.15 -8.50
C ARG A 100 3.68 9.84 -9.81
N ALA A 101 4.96 10.17 -9.92
CA ALA A 101 5.77 9.82 -11.09
C ALA A 101 5.86 8.29 -11.25
N ARG A 102 5.95 7.56 -10.13
CA ARG A 102 6.10 6.10 -10.12
C ARG A 102 4.81 5.33 -10.35
N TYR A 103 3.72 5.73 -9.71
CA TYR A 103 2.47 4.94 -9.70
C TYR A 103 1.32 5.60 -10.51
N GLY A 104 1.57 6.76 -11.11
CA GLY A 104 0.61 7.47 -11.95
C GLY A 104 -0.71 7.76 -11.21
N LYS A 105 -1.82 7.23 -11.76
CA LYS A 105 -3.19 7.44 -11.25
C LYS A 105 -3.60 6.48 -10.13
N HIS A 106 -2.75 5.52 -9.76
CA HIS A 106 -3.07 4.51 -8.75
C HIS A 106 -2.84 5.07 -7.34
N ASN A 107 -3.80 5.85 -6.85
CA ASN A 107 -3.72 6.57 -5.58
C ASN A 107 -3.43 5.66 -4.37
N VAL A 108 -3.80 4.38 -4.43
CA VAL A 108 -3.52 3.39 -3.37
C VAL A 108 -2.01 3.17 -3.23
N PHE A 109 -1.28 2.95 -4.33
CA PHE A 109 0.17 2.79 -4.29
C PHE A 109 0.88 4.08 -3.85
N VAL A 110 0.40 5.23 -4.32
CA VAL A 110 0.89 6.54 -3.87
C VAL A 110 0.75 6.68 -2.36
N LYS A 111 -0.43 6.37 -1.80
CA LYS A 111 -0.67 6.41 -0.36
C LYS A 111 0.28 5.49 0.39
N TRP A 112 0.43 4.24 -0.06
CA TRP A 112 1.29 3.29 0.63
C TRP A 112 2.77 3.64 0.60
N TYR A 113 3.25 4.15 -0.53
CA TYR A 113 4.59 4.72 -0.61
C TYR A 113 4.76 5.86 0.39
N MET A 114 3.82 6.80 0.44
CA MET A 114 3.88 7.94 1.38
C MET A 114 3.89 7.49 2.83
N ASP A 115 3.10 6.47 3.20
CA ASP A 115 3.07 5.93 4.56
C ASP A 115 4.43 5.36 4.97
N GLU A 116 5.08 4.56 4.10
CA GLU A 116 6.40 3.97 4.36
C GLU A 116 7.51 5.03 4.42
N ALA A 117 7.48 6.00 3.50
CA ALA A 117 8.46 7.09 3.45
C ALA A 117 8.34 8.01 4.67
N ALA A 118 7.11 8.39 5.06
CA ALA A 118 6.87 9.20 6.24
C ALA A 118 7.29 8.48 7.52
N HIS A 119 7.07 7.17 7.61
CA HIS A 119 7.53 6.38 8.75
C HIS A 119 9.06 6.46 8.89
N SER A 120 9.80 6.25 7.80
CA SER A 120 11.27 6.32 7.83
C SER A 120 11.82 7.72 8.06
N TYR A 121 11.21 8.75 7.48
CA TYR A 121 11.60 10.15 7.70
C TYR A 121 11.51 10.55 9.18
N ASN A 122 10.45 10.11 9.87
CA ASN A 122 10.23 10.45 11.27
C ASN A 122 11.06 9.58 12.24
N ALA A 123 11.61 8.45 11.79
CA ALA A 123 12.42 7.58 12.64
C ALA A 123 13.83 8.13 12.93
N THR A 124 14.29 9.13 12.17
CA THR A 124 15.62 9.74 12.28
C THR A 124 15.65 11.11 12.94
N LYS A 125 14.51 11.61 13.41
CA LYS A 125 14.40 12.84 14.21
C LYS A 125 14.27 12.52 15.69
#